data_AF-A0A553Q682-F1
#
_entry.id   AF-A0A553Q682-F1
#
_cell.length_a   1.000
_cell.length_b   1.000
_cell.length_c   1.000
_cell.angle_alpha   90.00
_cell.angle_beta   90.00
_cell.angle_gamma   90.00
#
_symmetry.space_group_name_H-M   'P 1'
#
loop_
_entity.id
_entity.type
_entity.pdbx_description
1 polymer ?
#
loop_
_entity_poly.entity_id
_entity_poly.type
_entity_poly.pdbx_seq_one_letter_code
_entity_poly.pdbx_strand_id
1 'polypeptide(L)'
;MKTIISVACLIMGLCMISEAVQVKDGDFSFSLESVKILQQLIEQPKTQNPRLAKTSYYSVCANPSLPQEFVPLCMQKGATMSFARIASIPVDVCEICAFAACTGC
;
A
#
# COMPACT_ATOMS: atom_id res chain seq x y z
N MET A 1 37.09 4.45 -12.56
CA MET A 1 36.53 5.53 -11.71
C MET A 1 35.29 6.17 -12.34
N LYS A 2 35.37 6.70 -13.57
CA LYS A 2 34.25 7.39 -14.27
C LYS A 2 32.98 6.54 -14.47
N THR A 3 33.15 5.26 -14.81
CA THR A 3 32.04 4.30 -14.98
C THR A 3 31.38 3.92 -13.66
N ILE A 4 32.17 3.72 -12.61
CA ILE A 4 31.68 3.38 -11.26
C ILE A 4 30.84 4.54 -10.69
N ILE A 5 31.29 5.78 -10.88
CA ILE A 5 30.54 6.97 -10.46
C ILE A 5 29.21 7.07 -11.23
N SER A 6 29.22 6.87 -12.55
CA SER A 6 28.00 6.92 -13.35
C SER A 6 26.99 5.83 -12.98
N VAL A 7 27.47 4.61 -12.71
CA VAL A 7 26.62 3.50 -12.26
C VAL A 7 26.08 3.78 -10.86
N ALA A 8 26.90 4.29 -9.94
CA ALA A 8 26.45 4.69 -8.61
C ALA A 8 25.39 5.80 -8.64
N CYS A 9 25.53 6.80 -9.50
CA CYS A 9 24.53 7.86 -9.68
C CYS A 9 23.22 7.32 -10.26
N LEU A 10 23.26 6.41 -11.22
CA LEU A 10 22.06 5.77 -11.77
C LEU A 10 21.33 4.94 -10.72
N ILE A 11 22.05 4.13 -9.93
CA ILE A 11 21.48 3.32 -8.85
C ILE A 11 20.86 4.24 -7.78
N MET A 12 21.55 5.31 -7.39
CA MET A 12 21.06 6.25 -6.38
C MET A 12 19.82 6.99 -6.88
N GLY A 13 19.77 7.37 -8.16
CA GLY A 13 18.58 7.92 -8.80
C GLY A 13 17.41 6.93 -8.77
N LEU A 14 17.64 5.66 -9.10
CA LEU A 14 16.63 4.61 -9.05
C LEU A 14 16.10 4.36 -7.62
N CYS A 15 16.98 4.34 -6.62
CA CYS A 15 16.58 4.16 -5.21
C CYS A 15 15.66 5.31 -4.72
N MET A 16 15.96 6.56 -5.11
CA MET A 16 15.15 7.72 -4.69
C MET A 16 13.73 7.69 -5.28
N ILE A 17 13.55 7.11 -6.47
CA ILE A 17 12.23 6.96 -7.10
C ILE A 17 11.43 5.85 -6.39
N SER A 18 12.13 4.82 -5.89
CA SER A 18 11.52 3.70 -5.18
C SER A 18 10.97 4.09 -3.80
N GLU A 19 11.63 5.01 -3.09
CA GLU A 19 11.24 5.43 -1.73
C GLU A 19 10.03 6.38 -1.70
N ALA A 20 9.59 6.91 -2.85
CA ALA A 20 8.54 7.93 -2.91
C ALA A 20 7.18 7.40 -3.38
N VAL A 21 7.07 6.11 -3.72
CA VAL A 21 5.83 5.56 -4.27
C VAL A 21 4.73 5.53 -3.21
N GLN A 22 3.63 6.22 -3.50
CA GLN A 22 2.45 6.31 -2.66
C GLN A 22 1.23 5.78 -3.39
N VAL A 23 0.37 5.07 -2.68
CA VAL A 23 -0.90 4.58 -3.17
C VAL A 23 -2.01 5.57 -2.82
N LYS A 24 -2.76 6.01 -3.83
CA LYS A 24 -3.85 6.98 -3.69
C LYS A 24 -5.22 6.30 -3.83
N ASP A 25 -6.10 6.52 -2.85
CA ASP A 25 -7.52 6.16 -2.92
C ASP A 25 -8.38 7.39 -2.57
N GLY A 26 -8.96 8.00 -3.60
CA GLY A 26 -9.70 9.27 -3.45
C GLY A 26 -8.78 10.39 -2.94
N ASP A 27 -9.11 10.95 -1.78
CA ASP A 27 -8.37 12.04 -1.13
C ASP A 27 -7.24 11.53 -0.20
N PHE A 28 -7.11 10.22 -0.04
CA PHE A 28 -6.10 9.63 0.82
C PHE A 28 -4.90 9.13 0.03
N SER A 29 -3.72 9.35 0.58
CA SER A 29 -2.46 8.76 0.11
C SER A 29 -1.85 7.92 1.21
N PHE A 30 -1.31 6.77 0.84
CA PHE A 30 -0.68 5.79 1.73
C PHE A 30 0.70 5.45 1.22
N SER A 31 1.68 5.30 2.11
CA SER A 31 2.95 4.69 1.72
C SER A 31 2.78 3.25 1.22
N LEU A 32 3.64 2.83 0.29
CA LEU A 32 3.65 1.47 -0.22
C LEU A 32 3.85 0.45 0.91
N GLU A 33 4.73 0.76 1.87
CA GLU A 33 5.00 -0.02 3.07
C GLU A 33 3.75 -0.22 3.92
N SER A 34 2.98 0.85 4.14
CA SER A 34 1.71 0.78 4.88
C SER A 34 0.70 -0.12 4.17
N VAL A 35 0.62 -0.06 2.83
CA VAL A 35 -0.25 -0.95 2.04
C VAL A 35 0.19 -2.41 2.15
N LYS A 36 1.49 -2.68 2.17
CA LYS A 36 2.03 -4.03 2.37
C LYS A 36 1.67 -4.59 3.75
N ILE A 37 1.78 -3.79 4.81
CA ILE A 37 1.33 -4.17 6.15
C ILE A 37 -0.17 -4.44 6.16
N LEU A 38 -0.97 -3.59 5.52
CA LEU A 38 -2.42 -3.78 5.41
C LEU A 38 -2.76 -5.12 4.74
N GLN A 39 -2.11 -5.46 3.63
CA GLN A 39 -2.31 -6.74 2.95
C GLN A 39 -1.99 -7.92 3.86
N GLN A 40 -0.88 -7.87 4.61
CA GLN A 40 -0.54 -8.90 5.60
C GLN A 40 -1.59 -9.01 6.71
N LEU A 41 -2.15 -7.89 7.18
CA LEU A 41 -3.23 -7.89 8.18
C LEU A 41 -4.52 -8.54 7.65
N ILE A 42 -4.79 -8.44 6.34
CA ILE A 42 -5.97 -9.03 5.68
C ILE A 42 -5.74 -10.51 5.34
N GLU A 43 -4.52 -10.89 4.94
CA GLU A 43 -4.14 -12.24 4.54
C GLU A 43 -3.92 -13.21 5.71
N GLN A 44 -3.83 -12.72 6.96
CA GLN A 44 -3.83 -13.58 8.15
C GLN A 44 -4.99 -14.60 8.07
N PRO A 45 -4.74 -15.89 8.36
CA PRO A 45 -5.53 -17.01 7.86
C PRO A 45 -6.95 -17.01 8.45
N LYS A 46 -7.84 -16.29 7.78
CA LYS A 46 -9.29 -16.39 7.93
C LYS A 46 -9.81 -16.70 6.54
N THR A 47 -9.77 -18.00 6.20
CA THR A 47 -10.61 -18.70 5.22
C THR A 47 -11.06 -17.87 4.01
N GLN A 48 -10.70 -18.32 2.79
CA GLN A 48 -10.97 -17.75 1.46
C GLN A 48 -12.44 -17.36 1.11
N ASN A 49 -13.36 -17.38 2.08
CA ASN A 49 -14.72 -16.94 1.91
C ASN A 49 -14.79 -15.40 1.79
N PRO A 50 -15.31 -14.85 0.67
CA PRO A 50 -15.42 -13.41 0.46
C PRO A 50 -16.27 -12.70 1.54
N ARG A 51 -17.19 -13.44 2.19
CA ARG A 51 -17.99 -12.91 3.30
C ARG A 51 -17.15 -12.69 4.56
N LEU A 52 -16.15 -13.54 4.79
CA LEU A 52 -15.20 -13.40 5.90
C LEU A 52 -14.19 -12.29 5.64
N ALA A 53 -13.74 -12.11 4.40
CA ALA A 53 -12.91 -10.97 4.00
C ALA A 53 -13.62 -9.63 4.33
N LYS A 54 -14.90 -9.49 3.99
CA LYS A 54 -15.70 -8.29 4.34
C LYS A 54 -15.72 -8.00 5.85
N THR A 55 -15.75 -9.06 6.65
CA THR A 55 -15.72 -8.99 8.12
C THR A 55 -14.32 -8.69 8.63
N SER A 56 -13.27 -9.16 7.93
CA SER A 56 -11.87 -8.91 8.26
C SER A 56 -11.54 -7.42 8.19
N TYR A 57 -12.03 -6.70 7.17
CA TYR A 57 -11.79 -5.26 7.05
C TYR A 57 -12.35 -4.43 8.21
N TYR A 58 -13.45 -4.86 8.85
CA TYR A 58 -13.92 -4.20 10.07
C TYR A 58 -12.97 -4.43 11.25
N SER A 59 -12.38 -5.63 11.33
CA SER A 59 -11.38 -5.96 12.34
C SER A 59 -10.01 -5.31 12.11
N VAL A 60 -9.69 -4.91 10.87
CA VAL A 60 -8.45 -4.19 10.52
C VAL A 60 -8.36 -2.88 11.30
N CYS A 61 -9.46 -2.13 11.42
CA CYS A 61 -9.51 -0.86 12.16
C CYS A 61 -9.29 -1.00 13.67
N ALA A 62 -9.51 -2.19 14.23
CA ALA A 62 -9.26 -2.48 15.64
C ALA A 62 -7.87 -3.11 15.88
N ASN A 63 -7.08 -3.30 14.83
CA ASN A 63 -5.77 -3.94 14.93
C ASN A 63 -4.71 -2.90 15.39
N PRO A 64 -3.98 -3.15 16.49
CA PRO A 64 -2.97 -2.22 16.99
C PRO A 64 -1.76 -2.06 16.04
N SER A 65 -1.56 -3.00 15.12
CA SER A 65 -0.51 -2.94 14.10
C SER A 65 -0.95 -2.21 12.83
N LEU A 66 -2.16 -1.64 12.80
CA LEU A 66 -2.62 -0.84 11.66
C LEU A 66 -1.78 0.45 11.55
N PRO A 67 -1.21 0.76 10.37
CA PRO A 67 -0.51 2.01 10.17
C PRO A 67 -1.42 3.23 10.39
N GLN A 68 -0.85 4.28 11.00
CA GLN A 68 -1.59 5.49 11.40
C GLN A 68 -2.28 6.19 10.22
N GLU A 69 -1.73 6.05 9.02
CA GLU A 69 -2.27 6.60 7.76
C GLU A 69 -3.70 6.10 7.47
N PHE A 70 -4.07 4.89 7.91
CA PHE A 70 -5.39 4.29 7.69
C PHE A 70 -6.44 4.65 8.75
N VAL A 71 -6.04 5.26 9.88
CA VAL A 71 -6.97 5.62 10.97
C VAL A 71 -8.07 6.58 10.49
N PRO A 72 -7.77 7.62 9.68
CA PRO A 72 -8.82 8.47 9.10
C PRO A 72 -9.82 7.72 8.21
N LEU A 73 -9.35 6.71 7.46
CA LEU A 73 -10.23 5.87 6.63
C LEU A 73 -11.21 5.06 7.48
N CYS A 74 -10.79 4.57 8.65
CA CYS A 74 -11.66 3.85 9.57
C CYS A 74 -12.85 4.67 10.07
N MET A 75 -12.75 5.99 10.05
CA MET A 75 -13.83 6.91 10.45
C MET A 75 -14.79 7.24 9.30
N GLN A 76 -14.45 6.87 8.05
CA GLN A 76 -15.30 7.13 6.89
C GLN A 76 -16.38 6.06 6.69
N LYS A 77 -17.55 6.51 6.21
CA LYS A 77 -18.60 5.62 5.71
C LYS A 77 -18.09 4.92 4.45
N GLY A 78 -17.98 3.60 4.50
CA GLY A 78 -17.49 2.80 3.37
C GLY A 78 -16.01 2.40 3.45
N ALA A 79 -15.36 2.56 4.60
CA ALA A 79 -13.99 2.12 4.86
C ALA A 79 -13.68 0.72 4.32
N THR A 80 -14.62 -0.23 4.49
CA THR A 80 -14.50 -1.60 3.96
C THR A 80 -14.27 -1.67 2.45
N MET A 81 -14.92 -0.81 1.66
CA MET A 81 -14.74 -0.78 0.21
C MET A 81 -13.39 -0.17 -0.18
N SER A 82 -12.96 0.88 0.52
CA SER A 82 -11.62 1.46 0.35
C SER A 82 -10.54 0.45 0.69
N PHE A 83 -10.61 -0.22 1.84
CA PHE A 83 -9.64 -1.27 2.18
C PHE A 83 -9.63 -2.42 1.18
N ALA A 84 -10.80 -2.83 0.65
CA ALA A 84 -10.85 -3.85 -0.38
C ALA A 84 -10.16 -3.39 -1.68
N ARG A 85 -10.38 -2.13 -2.10
CA ARG A 85 -9.71 -1.55 -3.26
C ARG A 85 -8.21 -1.46 -3.05
N ILE A 86 -7.76 -0.93 -1.92
CA ILE A 86 -6.33 -0.78 -1.59
C ILE A 86 -5.66 -2.15 -1.50
N ALA A 87 -6.31 -3.15 -0.89
CA ALA A 87 -5.77 -4.50 -0.78
C ALA A 87 -5.69 -5.23 -2.14
N SER A 88 -6.49 -4.84 -3.12
CA SER A 88 -6.41 -5.40 -4.48
C SER A 88 -5.28 -4.83 -5.33
N ILE A 89 -4.56 -3.82 -4.82
CA ILE A 89 -3.46 -3.17 -5.55
C ILE A 89 -2.21 -4.06 -5.48
N PRO A 90 -1.67 -4.48 -6.63
CA PRO A 90 -0.43 -5.26 -6.64
C PRO A 90 0.77 -4.37 -6.29
N VAL A 91 1.35 -4.58 -5.10
CA VAL A 91 2.47 -3.77 -4.59
C VAL A 91 3.69 -3.79 -5.52
N ASP A 92 4.03 -4.95 -6.09
CA ASP A 92 5.16 -5.12 -7.01
C ASP A 92 4.98 -4.29 -8.31
N VAL A 93 3.74 -4.05 -8.72
CA VAL A 93 3.41 -3.23 -9.90
C VAL A 93 3.46 -1.74 -9.57
N CYS A 94 3.18 -1.38 -8.31
CA CYS A 94 3.37 -0.01 -7.84
C CYS A 94 4.85 0.40 -7.82
N GLU A 95 5.77 -0.51 -7.49
CA GLU A 95 7.22 -0.23 -7.50
C GLU A 95 7.73 0.21 -8.88
N ILE A 96 7.11 -0.30 -9.95
CA ILE A 96 7.44 0.06 -11.34
C ILE A 96 6.46 1.08 -11.93
N CYS A 97 5.64 1.73 -11.11
CA CYS A 97 4.71 2.80 -11.51
C CYS A 97 3.72 2.38 -12.61
N ALA A 98 3.39 1.08 -12.70
CA ALA A 98 2.58 0.53 -13.78
C ALA A 98 1.09 0.39 -13.40
N PHE A 99 0.67 1.02 -12.29
CA PHE A 99 -0.71 0.98 -11.81
C PHE A 99 -1.17 2.40 -11.40
N ALA A 100 -2.34 2.81 -11.86
CA ALA A 100 -2.78 4.21 -11.81
C ALA A 100 -3.02 4.77 -10.40
N ALA A 101 -3.22 3.88 -9.41
CA ALA A 101 -3.33 4.31 -8.01
C ALA A 101 -1.95 4.65 -7.40
N CYS A 102 -0.85 4.25 -8.01
CA CYS A 102 0.49 4.52 -7.50
C CYS A 102 0.97 5.87 -8.05
N THR A 103 1.49 6.71 -7.17
CA THR A 103 1.88 8.11 -7.40
C THR A 103 3.25 8.35 -6.78
N GLY A 104 3.90 9.48 -7.08
CA GLY A 104 5.26 9.75 -6.58
C GLY A 104 6.37 9.19 -7.47
N CYS A 105 5.96 8.60 -8.59
CA CYS A 105 6.67 8.60 -9.84
C CYS A 105 6.37 9.92 -10.59
#